data_AF-A0A3B0A2R6-F1
#
_entry.id   AF-A0A3B0A2R6-F1
#
_cell.length_a   1.000
_cell.length_b   1.000
_cell.length_c   1.000
_cell.angle_alpha   90.00
_cell.angle_beta   90.00
_cell.angle_gamma   90.00
#
_symmetry.space_group_name_H-M   'P 1'
#
loop_
_entity.id
_entity.type
_entity.pdbx_description
1 polymer ?
#
loop_
_entity_poly.entity_id
_entity_poly.type
_entity_poly.pdbx_seq_one_letter_code
_entity_poly.pdbx_strand_id
1 'polypeptide(L)'
;MVAEPRLIVAERFGVDRPTFQGEGPSMGEPAVFIRLSRCNLSCGWCDTPWTWDWERYDPRAESAGHSVEDLAAWALGAPTGLVVVTGGEPLLQQRQLVPLVRRL
;
A
#
# COMPACT_ATOMS: atom_id res chain seq x y z
N MET A 1 -14.09 21.33 10.50
CA MET A 1 -13.53 19.98 10.75
C MET A 1 -12.93 19.50 9.45
N VAL A 2 -11.61 19.42 9.34
CA VAL A 2 -10.96 18.91 8.13
C VAL A 2 -11.04 17.38 8.22
N ALA A 3 -11.60 16.72 7.20
CA ALA A 3 -11.66 15.26 7.17
C ALA A 3 -10.24 14.68 7.23
N GLU A 4 -10.05 13.64 8.05
CA GLU A 4 -8.76 12.97 8.15
C GLU A 4 -8.33 12.39 6.79
N PRO A 5 -7.06 12.55 6.38
CA PRO A 5 -6.57 12.00 5.13
C PRO A 5 -6.65 10.46 5.18
N ARG A 6 -7.27 9.89 4.15
CA ARG A 6 -7.39 8.43 3.98
C ARG A 6 -6.69 7.97 2.71
N LEU A 7 -6.00 6.84 2.82
CA LEU A 7 -5.43 6.11 1.70
C LEU A 7 -6.38 4.97 1.32
N ILE A 8 -6.59 4.77 0.03
CA ILE A 8 -7.29 3.60 -0.50
C ILE A 8 -6.24 2.50 -0.65
N VAL A 9 -6.35 1.46 0.17
CA VAL A 9 -5.39 0.36 0.28
C VAL A 9 -6.04 -0.88 -0.31
N ALA A 10 -5.32 -1.58 -1.18
CA ALA A 10 -5.73 -2.87 -1.69
C ALA A 10 -5.39 -3.99 -0.70
N GLU A 11 -4.16 -3.96 -0.16
CA GLU A 11 -3.75 -4.89 0.88
C GLU A 11 -2.62 -4.31 1.75
N ARG A 12 -2.49 -4.87 2.96
CA ARG A 12 -1.37 -4.61 3.86
C ARG A 12 -0.92 -5.92 4.49
N PHE A 13 0.38 -6.21 4.47
CA PHE A 13 0.92 -7.49 4.95
C PHE A 13 2.37 -7.35 5.44
N GLY A 14 2.86 -8.35 6.17
CA GLY A 14 4.22 -8.36 6.75
C GLY A 14 4.26 -8.21 8.27
N VAL A 15 3.20 -7.69 8.90
CA VAL A 15 3.11 -7.57 10.37
C VAL A 15 2.73 -8.90 11.02
N ASP A 16 1.59 -9.50 10.63
CA ASP A 16 1.10 -10.74 11.25
C ASP A 16 1.86 -11.98 10.79
N ARG A 17 2.32 -11.95 9.53
CA ARG A 17 3.20 -12.97 8.94
C ARG A 17 4.37 -12.25 8.29
N PRO A 18 5.61 -12.52 8.72
CA PRO A 18 6.80 -11.91 8.13
C PRO A 18 6.87 -12.17 6.63
N THR A 19 7.33 -11.16 5.90
CA THR A 19 7.67 -11.24 4.48
C THR A 19 8.97 -10.48 4.22
N PHE A 20 9.51 -10.62 3.02
CA PHE A 20 10.76 -9.99 2.60
C PHE A 20 10.52 -9.18 1.33
N GLN A 21 11.28 -8.11 1.15
CA GLN A 21 11.36 -7.44 -0.15
C GLN A 21 11.94 -8.42 -1.18
N GLY A 22 11.18 -8.68 -2.24
CA GLY A 22 11.54 -9.64 -3.28
C GLY A 22 12.38 -9.06 -4.41
N GLU A 23 12.48 -7.73 -4.51
CA GLU A 23 13.06 -7.07 -5.68
C GLU A 23 13.98 -5.89 -5.32
N GLY A 24 14.86 -5.55 -6.27
CA GLY A 24 15.71 -4.36 -6.19
C GLY A 24 16.83 -4.44 -5.13
N PRO A 25 17.40 -3.30 -4.73
CA PRO A 25 18.56 -3.25 -3.82
C PRO A 25 18.30 -3.78 -2.41
N SER A 26 17.06 -3.72 -1.93
CA SER A 26 16.63 -4.24 -0.63
C SER A 26 16.15 -5.70 -0.69
N MET A 27 16.41 -6.42 -1.79
CA MET A 27 16.00 -7.81 -1.93
C MET A 27 16.53 -8.66 -0.77
N GLY A 28 15.64 -9.45 -0.15
CA GLY A 28 15.92 -10.30 1.00
C GLY A 28 15.80 -9.59 2.36
N GLU A 29 15.56 -8.28 2.40
CA GLU A 29 15.34 -7.54 3.65
C GLU A 29 13.92 -7.79 4.18
N PRO A 30 13.73 -8.09 5.49
CA PRO A 30 12.40 -8.19 6.08
C PRO A 30 11.63 -6.88 5.89
N ALA A 31 10.39 -6.92 5.42
CA ALA A 31 9.64 -5.70 5.11
C ALA A 31 8.16 -5.85 5.44
N VAL A 32 7.50 -4.72 5.67
CA VAL A 32 6.04 -4.62 5.61
C VAL A 32 5.60 -3.88 4.37
N PHE A 33 4.47 -4.26 3.82
CA PHE A 33 3.95 -3.73 2.57
C PHE A 33 2.61 -3.03 2.78
N ILE A 34 2.51 -1.82 2.23
CA ILE A 34 1.24 -1.11 2.06
C ILE A 34 1.01 -1.00 0.56
N ARG A 35 0.13 -1.84 0.01
CA ARG A 35 -0.25 -1.80 -1.40
C ARG A 35 -1.47 -0.91 -1.55
N LEU A 36 -1.31 0.26 -2.18
CA LEU A 36 -2.42 1.15 -2.46
C LEU A 36 -3.25 0.63 -3.64
N SER A 37 -4.45 1.15 -3.77
CA SER A 37 -5.36 0.86 -4.88
C SER A 37 -5.26 1.97 -5.94
N ARG A 38 -5.68 1.62 -7.16
CA ARG A 38 -5.71 2.40 -8.40
C ARG A 38 -4.35 2.52 -9.09
N CYS A 39 -4.38 2.53 -10.42
CA CYS A 39 -3.25 2.79 -11.30
C CYS A 39 -3.72 3.65 -12.48
N ASN A 40 -2.87 4.52 -13.01
CA ASN A 40 -3.12 5.32 -14.21
C ASN A 40 -2.64 4.62 -15.49
N LEU A 41 -2.10 3.41 -15.35
CA LEU A 41 -1.69 2.55 -16.45
C LEU A 41 -2.54 1.28 -16.44
N SER A 42 -2.66 0.65 -17.61
CA SER A 42 -3.42 -0.58 -17.83
C SER A 42 -2.56 -1.65 -18.49
N CYS A 43 -1.41 -1.96 -17.87
CA CYS A 43 -0.40 -2.85 -18.44
C CYS A 43 -0.95 -4.28 -18.59
N GLY A 44 -0.86 -4.86 -19.80
CA GLY A 44 -1.34 -6.22 -20.07
C GLY A 44 -0.55 -7.35 -19.39
N TRP A 45 0.61 -7.02 -18.82
CA TRP A 45 1.50 -7.92 -18.07
C TRP A 45 1.54 -7.60 -16.56
N CYS A 46 0.58 -6.83 -16.05
CA CYS A 46 0.49 -6.56 -14.62
C CYS A 46 0.11 -7.85 -13.86
N ASP A 47 0.90 -8.19 -12.86
CA ASP A 47 0.69 -9.34 -11.96
C ASP A 47 -0.26 -9.04 -10.79
N THR A 48 -0.62 -7.76 -10.60
CA THR A 48 -1.52 -7.27 -9.56
C THR A 48 -2.73 -6.50 -10.13
N PRO A 49 -3.45 -7.05 -11.13
CA PRO A 49 -4.50 -6.35 -11.86
C PRO A 49 -5.70 -5.99 -10.98
N TRP A 50 -5.94 -6.71 -9.88
CA TRP A 50 -7.01 -6.41 -8.91
C TRP A 50 -6.84 -5.06 -8.21
N THR A 51 -5.71 -4.37 -8.39
CA THR A 51 -5.51 -3.01 -7.89
C THR A 51 -6.04 -1.92 -8.83
N TRP A 52 -6.43 -2.22 -10.07
CA TRP A 52 -6.86 -1.19 -11.03
C TRP A 52 -7.86 -1.64 -12.11
N ASP A 53 -7.93 -2.94 -12.43
CA ASP A 53 -8.81 -3.48 -13.47
C ASP A 53 -10.23 -3.69 -12.93
N TRP A 54 -11.02 -2.62 -12.95
CA TRP A 54 -12.40 -2.62 -12.44
C TRP A 54 -13.42 -3.25 -13.40
N GLU A 55 -12.99 -3.67 -14.59
CA GLU A 55 -13.83 -4.50 -15.46
C GLU A 55 -13.82 -5.97 -15.00
N ARG A 56 -12.71 -6.41 -14.38
CA ARG A 56 -12.53 -7.79 -13.92
C ARG A 56 -12.72 -7.97 -12.41
N TYR A 57 -12.45 -6.94 -11.62
CA TYR A 57 -12.45 -7.00 -10.16
C TYR A 57 -13.39 -5.94 -9.54
N ASP A 58 -14.05 -6.27 -8.43
CA ASP A 58 -14.90 -5.32 -7.71
C ASP A 58 -14.05 -4.41 -6.81
N PRO A 59 -13.96 -3.09 -7.08
CA PRO A 59 -13.16 -2.18 -6.26
C PRO A 59 -13.63 -2.10 -4.80
N ARG A 60 -14.87 -2.47 -4.48
CA ARG A 60 -15.35 -2.51 -3.09
C ARG A 60 -14.89 -3.75 -2.33
N ALA A 61 -14.61 -4.84 -3.05
CA ALA A 61 -14.07 -6.08 -2.47
C ALA A 61 -12.53 -6.00 -2.34
N GLU A 62 -11.87 -5.38 -3.33
CA GLU A 62 -10.42 -5.34 -3.43
C GLU A 62 -9.78 -4.14 -2.75
N SER A 63 -10.55 -3.21 -2.18
CA SER A 63 -9.99 -1.97 -1.62
C SER A 63 -10.78 -1.42 -0.45
N ALA A 64 -10.03 -0.94 0.55
CA ALA A 64 -10.58 -0.30 1.74
C ALA A 64 -9.91 1.04 2.01
N GLY A 65 -10.67 1.97 2.61
CA GLY A 65 -10.14 3.27 3.03
C GLY A 65 -9.56 3.19 4.43
N HIS A 66 -8.27 3.45 4.58
CA HIS A 66 -7.58 3.47 5.88
C HIS A 66 -7.16 4.88 6.25
N SER A 67 -7.24 5.22 7.54
CA SER A 67 -6.66 6.47 8.02
C SER A 67 -5.12 6.39 7.97
N VAL A 68 -4.49 7.54 7.81
CA VAL A 68 -3.02 7.65 7.90
C VAL A 68 -2.49 7.18 9.27
N GLU A 69 -3.23 7.49 10.34
CA GLU A 69 -2.85 7.14 11.70
C GLU A 69 -2.84 5.62 11.90
N ASP A 70 -3.91 4.93 11.47
CA ASP A 70 -4.03 3.47 11.59
C ASP A 70 -2.94 2.75 10.78
N LEU A 71 -2.61 3.24 9.58
CA LEU A 71 -1.58 2.65 8.74
C LEU A 71 -0.18 2.83 9.34
N ALA A 72 0.12 4.01 9.87
CA ALA A 72 1.39 4.28 10.52
C ALA A 72 1.54 3.41 11.77
N ALA A 73 0.52 3.37 12.64
CA ALA A 73 0.52 2.55 13.84
C ALA A 73 0.68 1.06 13.52
N TRP A 74 -0.01 0.57 12.48
CA TRP A 74 0.12 -0.80 12.01
C TRP A 74 1.55 -1.10 11.52
N ALA A 75 2.12 -0.24 10.66
CA ALA A 75 3.45 -0.46 10.10
C ALA A 75 4.56 -0.38 11.17
N LEU A 76 4.47 0.59 12.08
CA LEU A 76 5.43 0.76 13.18
C LEU A 76 5.32 -0.33 14.26
N GLY A 77 4.23 -1.10 14.27
CA GLY A 77 4.09 -2.28 15.11
C GLY A 77 4.91 -3.48 14.61
N ALA A 78 5.51 -3.40 13.41
CA ALA A 78 6.31 -4.47 12.85
C ALA A 78 7.71 -4.54 13.50
N PRO A 79 8.32 -5.73 13.61
CA PRO A 79 9.70 -5.88 14.09
C PRO A 79 10.77 -5.48 13.05
N THR A 80 10.37 -4.93 11.90
CA THR A 80 11.28 -4.51 10.82
C THR A 80 11.22 -3.00 10.58
N GLY A 81 12.33 -2.41 10.14
CA GLY A 81 12.44 -0.99 9.80
C GLY A 81 12.06 -0.66 8.36
N LEU A 82 11.90 -1.65 7.46
CA LEU A 82 11.59 -1.41 6.06
C LEU A 82 10.08 -1.44 5.80
N VAL A 83 9.53 -0.29 5.39
CA VAL A 83 8.15 -0.15 4.91
C VAL A 83 8.16 0.10 3.40
N VAL A 84 7.57 -0.82 2.64
CA VAL A 84 7.43 -0.72 1.19
C VAL A 84 6.01 -0.24 0.87
N VAL A 85 5.89 1.01 0.43
CA VAL A 85 4.65 1.54 -0.14
C VAL A 85 4.65 1.28 -1.65
N THR A 86 3.62 0.60 -2.15
CA THR A 86 3.51 0.16 -3.54
C THR A 86 2.05 0.23 -4.02
N GLY A 87 1.76 -0.20 -5.25
CA GLY A 87 0.42 -0.55 -5.76
C GLY A 87 -0.60 0.59 -5.89
N GLY A 88 -1.58 0.50 -6.80
CA GLY A 88 -1.22 0.31 -8.19
C GLY A 88 -0.12 1.33 -8.48
N GLU A 89 -0.48 2.55 -8.86
CA GLU A 89 0.48 3.67 -8.84
C GLU A 89 0.36 4.44 -7.51
N PRO A 90 1.32 4.29 -6.58
CA PRO A 90 1.22 4.91 -5.24
C PRO A 90 1.17 6.44 -5.30
N LEU A 91 1.78 7.06 -6.31
CA LEU A 91 1.79 8.52 -6.46
C LEU A 91 0.43 9.09 -6.90
N LEU A 92 -0.55 8.27 -7.28
CA LEU A 92 -1.93 8.74 -7.45
C LEU A 92 -2.55 9.24 -6.14
N GLN A 93 -2.04 8.79 -4.99
CA GLN A 93 -2.50 9.21 -3.67
C GLN A 93 -1.46 10.07 -2.94
N GLN A 94 -0.57 10.74 -3.68
CA GLN A 94 0.58 11.48 -3.15
C GLN A 94 0.22 12.45 -2.00
N ARG A 95 -0.92 13.17 -2.10
CA ARG A 95 -1.34 14.15 -1.09
C ARG A 95 -1.57 13.49 0.29
N GLN A 96 -2.13 12.29 0.30
CA GLN A 96 -2.39 11.50 1.50
C GLN A 96 -1.18 10.65 1.89
N LEU A 97 -0.29 10.36 0.95
CA LEU A 97 0.95 9.62 1.21
C LEU A 97 1.97 10.46 2.01
N VAL A 98 2.10 11.76 1.73
CA VAL A 98 3.02 12.66 2.46
C VAL A 98 2.85 12.59 3.99
N PRO A 99 1.64 12.71 4.56
CA PRO A 99 1.48 12.61 6.01
C PRO A 99 1.71 11.21 6.57
N LEU A 100 1.59 10.14 5.78
CA LEU A 100 1.98 8.77 6.17
C LEU A 100 3.50 8.67 6.25
N VAL A 101 4.21 9.04 5.18
CA VAL A 101 5.69 8.96 5.13
C VAL A 101 6.34 9.78 6.24
N ARG A 102 5.76 10.91 6.65
CA ARG A 102 6.26 11.71 7.77
C ARG A 102 6.13 11.05 9.15
N ARG A 103 5.28 10.03 9.28
CA ARG A 103 5.05 9.28 10.52
C ARG A 103 5.83 7.97 10.59
N LEU A 104 6.27 7.45 9.43
CA LEU A 104 7.12 6.26 9.31
C LEU A 104 8.59 6.64 9.54
#